data_AF-M6D2D4-F1
#
_entry.id   AF-M6D2D4-F1
#
_cell.length_a   1.000
_cell.length_b   1.000
_cell.length_c   1.000
_cell.angle_alpha   90.00
_cell.angle_beta   90.00
_cell.angle_gamma   90.00
#
_symmetry.space_group_name_H-M   'P 1'
#
loop_
_entity.id
_entity.type
_entity.pdbx_description
1 polymer ?
#
loop_
_entity_poly.entity_id
_entity_poly.type
_entity_poly.pdbx_seq_one_letter_code
_entity_poly.pdbx_strand_id
1 'polypeptide(L)'
;MDRAKFKKSFFYLVLTFSTMIFFNCDKPKEISAEEFQTLVRKSSDLHVVTYLGMEEEKAILKVSTRPSIDSKKWKDEYFYARKTPDLDLWIDENIYGITTSNFTKLYSYILSLDNKEFQFGKWTILTRDHLKNKEENKEIRITVKRYTYFIFQISGSKIQYGSLSMKRDPQDGIGYKKLWRELVSHIRQKR
;
A
#
# COMPACT_ATOMS: atom_id res chain seq x y z
N MET A 1 -0.54 -0.38 36.20
CA MET A 1 -0.91 -0.95 34.89
C MET A 1 -1.72 0.11 34.14
N ASP A 2 -1.17 0.67 33.06
CA ASP A 2 -1.64 1.94 32.49
C ASP A 2 -3.05 1.89 31.90
N ARG A 3 -3.88 2.84 32.33
CA ARG A 3 -5.29 3.05 31.90
C ARG A 3 -5.42 3.23 30.37
N ALA A 4 -4.37 3.73 29.71
CA ALA A 4 -4.29 3.88 28.26
C ALA A 4 -4.08 2.54 27.52
N LYS A 5 -3.32 1.60 28.11
CA LYS A 5 -3.14 0.25 27.57
C LYS A 5 -4.43 -0.56 27.64
N PHE A 6 -5.19 -0.41 28.74
CA PHE A 6 -6.49 -1.06 28.93
C PHE A 6 -7.52 -0.57 27.90
N LYS A 7 -7.59 0.74 27.62
CA LYS A 7 -8.48 1.29 26.59
C LYS A 7 -8.13 0.81 25.18
N LYS A 8 -6.84 0.71 24.83
CA LYS A 8 -6.41 0.24 23.51
C LYS A 8 -6.70 -1.25 23.31
N SER A 9 -6.41 -2.09 24.31
CA SER A 9 -6.77 -3.51 24.27
C SER A 9 -8.28 -3.73 24.26
N PHE A 10 -9.05 -2.95 25.00
CA PHE A 10 -10.52 -3.03 24.98
C PHE A 10 -11.10 -2.61 23.63
N PHE A 11 -10.53 -1.59 22.95
CA PHE A 11 -10.97 -1.19 21.61
C PHE A 11 -10.66 -2.27 20.55
N TYR A 12 -9.49 -2.90 20.61
CA TYR A 12 -9.16 -4.03 19.74
C TYR A 12 -10.04 -5.25 20.03
N LEU A 13 -10.33 -5.54 21.31
CA LEU A 13 -11.22 -6.63 21.71
C LEU A 13 -12.67 -6.37 21.28
N VAL A 14 -13.15 -5.12 21.35
CA VAL A 14 -14.48 -4.73 20.86
C VAL A 14 -14.54 -4.77 19.33
N LEU A 15 -13.45 -4.45 18.62
CA LEU A 15 -13.38 -4.64 17.16
C LEU A 15 -13.38 -6.11 16.75
N THR A 16 -12.71 -6.98 17.51
CA THR A 16 -12.70 -8.43 17.24
C THR A 16 -14.01 -9.10 17.66
N PHE A 17 -14.67 -8.67 18.75
CA PHE A 17 -15.95 -9.25 19.18
C PHE A 17 -17.18 -8.65 18.48
N SER A 18 -17.19 -7.35 18.16
CA SER A 18 -18.35 -6.74 17.47
C SER A 18 -18.46 -7.18 16.01
N THR A 19 -17.38 -7.71 15.43
CA THR A 19 -17.40 -8.34 14.09
C THR A 19 -17.69 -9.84 14.14
N MET A 20 -17.59 -10.49 15.30
CA MET A 20 -17.82 -11.93 15.44
C MET A 20 -19.25 -12.32 15.81
N ILE A 21 -20.16 -11.39 16.11
CA ILE A 21 -21.49 -11.74 16.62
C ILE A 21 -22.57 -11.90 15.51
N PHE A 22 -22.31 -11.57 14.23
CA PHE A 22 -23.31 -11.79 13.17
C PHE A 22 -22.81 -12.22 11.78
N PHE A 23 -21.54 -12.61 11.64
CA PHE A 23 -21.04 -13.09 10.35
C PHE A 23 -20.57 -14.53 10.47
N ASN A 24 -21.29 -15.45 9.83
CA ASN A 24 -20.64 -16.54 9.11
C ASN A 24 -19.67 -15.86 8.14
N CYS A 25 -18.45 -15.55 8.59
CA CYS A 25 -17.39 -15.14 7.68
C CYS A 25 -17.09 -16.38 6.85
N ASP A 26 -17.74 -16.48 5.69
CA ASP A 26 -17.35 -17.45 4.67
C ASP A 26 -15.85 -17.30 4.48
N LYS A 27 -15.12 -18.41 4.66
CA LYS A 27 -13.67 -18.43 4.48
C LYS A 27 -13.37 -17.86 3.08
N PRO A 28 -12.34 -17.00 2.94
CA PRO A 28 -11.97 -16.47 1.64
C PRO A 28 -11.77 -17.61 0.65
N LYS A 29 -12.38 -17.49 -0.54
CA LYS A 29 -12.29 -18.51 -1.59
C LYS A 29 -10.93 -18.40 -2.29
N GLU A 30 -10.23 -19.51 -2.47
CA GLU A 30 -8.98 -19.52 -3.25
C GLU A 30 -9.27 -19.27 -4.73
N ILE A 31 -8.50 -18.39 -5.36
CA ILE A 31 -8.55 -18.07 -6.78
C ILE A 31 -7.13 -18.04 -7.37
N SER A 32 -7.03 -18.11 -8.70
CA SER A 32 -5.74 -17.97 -9.37
C SER A 32 -5.22 -16.53 -9.33
N ALA A 33 -3.93 -16.34 -9.60
CA ALA A 33 -3.35 -15.00 -9.71
C ALA A 33 -3.97 -14.21 -10.87
N GLU A 34 -4.28 -14.86 -11.99
CA GLU A 34 -4.92 -14.24 -13.15
C GLU A 34 -6.36 -13.80 -12.83
N GLU A 35 -7.10 -14.62 -12.10
CA GLU A 35 -8.45 -14.28 -11.64
C GLU A 35 -8.41 -13.12 -10.64
N PHE A 36 -7.43 -13.10 -9.73
CA PHE A 36 -7.19 -11.98 -8.83
C PHE A 36 -7.00 -10.67 -9.59
N GLN A 37 -6.10 -10.67 -10.58
CA GLN A 37 -5.83 -9.49 -11.41
C GLN A 37 -7.09 -9.06 -12.19
N THR A 38 -7.84 -10.04 -12.69
CA THR A 38 -9.07 -9.82 -13.46
C THR A 38 -10.16 -9.17 -12.59
N LEU A 39 -10.35 -9.65 -11.36
CA LEU A 39 -11.30 -9.07 -10.42
C LEU A 39 -10.97 -7.61 -10.12
N VAL A 40 -9.70 -7.30 -9.80
CA VAL A 40 -9.27 -5.93 -9.53
C VAL A 40 -9.51 -5.01 -10.73
N ARG A 41 -9.23 -5.47 -11.96
CA ARG A 41 -9.47 -4.70 -13.19
C ARG A 41 -10.94 -4.49 -13.52
N LYS A 42 -11.82 -5.40 -13.09
CA LYS A 42 -13.27 -5.33 -13.33
C LYS A 42 -14.04 -4.53 -12.28
N SER A 43 -13.35 -3.87 -11.36
CA SER A 43 -14.01 -3.03 -10.36
C SER A 43 -14.88 -1.96 -11.03
N SER A 44 -16.11 -1.82 -10.57
CA SER A 44 -17.12 -0.91 -11.09
C SER A 44 -18.03 -0.42 -9.97
N ASP A 45 -18.95 0.50 -10.28
CA ASP A 45 -19.90 1.02 -9.29
C ASP A 45 -20.83 -0.06 -8.71
N LEU A 46 -21.05 -1.17 -9.42
CA LEU A 46 -21.87 -2.29 -8.94
C LEU A 46 -21.03 -3.40 -8.30
N HIS A 47 -19.74 -3.47 -8.62
CA HIS A 47 -18.81 -4.50 -8.17
C HIS A 47 -17.53 -3.82 -7.69
N VAL A 48 -17.49 -3.45 -6.42
CA VAL A 48 -16.33 -2.75 -5.86
C VAL A 48 -15.34 -3.78 -5.33
N VAL A 49 -14.14 -3.79 -5.92
CA VAL A 49 -13.07 -4.68 -5.48
C VAL A 49 -12.08 -3.91 -4.61
N THR A 50 -11.91 -4.36 -3.38
CA THR A 50 -10.99 -3.78 -2.41
C THR A 50 -9.90 -4.79 -2.07
N TYR A 51 -8.64 -4.41 -2.29
CA TYR A 51 -7.50 -5.17 -1.80
C TYR A 51 -7.29 -4.91 -0.31
N LEU A 52 -7.31 -5.98 0.47
CA LEU A 52 -7.20 -5.91 1.94
C LEU A 52 -5.75 -6.01 2.44
N GLY A 53 -4.87 -6.65 1.67
CA GLY A 53 -3.46 -6.82 2.03
C GLY A 53 -2.97 -8.25 1.84
N MET A 54 -1.78 -8.51 2.39
CA MET A 54 -1.15 -9.82 2.46
C MET A 54 -1.27 -10.40 3.87
N GLU A 55 -1.68 -11.65 3.99
CA GLU A 55 -1.71 -12.43 5.23
C GLU A 55 -1.22 -13.85 4.96
N GLU A 56 -0.23 -14.34 5.70
CA GLU A 56 0.32 -15.71 5.56
C GLU A 56 0.57 -16.14 4.10
N GLU A 57 1.23 -15.28 3.31
CA GLU A 57 1.50 -15.49 1.88
C GLU A 57 0.24 -15.59 1.00
N LYS A 58 -0.87 -14.97 1.41
CA LYS A 58 -2.12 -14.85 0.65
C LYS A 58 -2.47 -13.39 0.42
N ALA A 59 -2.68 -13.02 -0.84
CA ALA A 59 -3.22 -11.72 -1.21
C ALA A 59 -4.75 -11.77 -1.12
N ILE A 60 -5.36 -10.92 -0.30
CA ILE A 60 -6.79 -10.98 0.00
C ILE A 60 -7.56 -9.86 -0.69
N LEU A 61 -8.66 -10.21 -1.36
CA LEU A 61 -9.65 -9.29 -1.92
C LEU A 61 -10.97 -9.39 -1.17
N LYS A 62 -11.63 -8.25 -1.04
CA LYS A 62 -13.05 -8.12 -0.76
C LYS A 62 -13.74 -7.65 -2.05
N VAL A 63 -14.73 -8.39 -2.52
CA VAL A 63 -15.61 -8.00 -3.62
C VAL A 63 -16.97 -7.65 -3.01
N SER A 64 -17.32 -6.38 -3.07
CA SER A 64 -18.63 -5.89 -2.63
C SER A 64 -19.50 -5.74 -3.87
N THR A 65 -20.59 -6.48 -3.95
CA THR A 65 -21.53 -6.45 -5.08
C THR A 65 -22.87 -5.89 -4.62
N ARG A 66 -23.47 -5.00 -5.43
CA ARG A 66 -24.84 -4.54 -5.24
C ARG A 66 -25.67 -4.81 -6.49
N PRO A 67 -26.97 -5.15 -6.34
CA PRO A 67 -27.82 -5.51 -7.47
C PRO A 67 -28.14 -4.32 -8.39
N SER A 68 -28.12 -3.09 -7.86
CA SER A 68 -28.34 -1.85 -8.63
C SER A 68 -27.66 -0.67 -7.95
N ILE A 69 -27.51 0.46 -8.67
CA ILE A 69 -26.90 1.69 -8.16
C ILE A 69 -27.69 2.26 -6.96
N ASP A 70 -29.01 2.09 -6.97
CA ASP A 70 -29.88 2.61 -5.91
C ASP A 70 -29.96 1.68 -4.69
N SER A 71 -29.43 0.45 -4.80
CA SER A 71 -29.41 -0.48 -3.67
C SER A 71 -28.45 0.00 -2.59
N LYS A 72 -28.99 0.15 -1.38
CA LYS A 72 -28.20 0.36 -0.16
C LYS A 72 -27.56 -0.93 0.37
N LYS A 73 -28.05 -2.10 -0.07
CA LYS A 73 -27.56 -3.40 0.37
C LYS A 73 -26.39 -3.84 -0.51
N TRP A 74 -25.28 -4.17 0.14
CA TRP A 74 -24.11 -4.79 -0.45
C TRP A 74 -24.01 -6.24 0.01
N LYS A 75 -23.56 -7.10 -0.90
CA LYS A 75 -23.13 -8.46 -0.59
C LYS A 75 -21.61 -8.48 -0.67
N ASP A 76 -20.97 -8.90 0.41
CA ASP A 76 -19.53 -9.00 0.49
C ASP A 76 -19.09 -10.45 0.27
N GLU A 77 -18.13 -10.67 -0.63
CA GLU A 77 -17.44 -11.93 -0.83
C GLU A 77 -15.94 -11.73 -0.69
N TYR A 78 -15.25 -12.72 -0.14
CA TYR A 78 -13.81 -12.66 0.11
C TYR A 78 -13.09 -13.71 -0.73
N PHE A 79 -11.98 -13.31 -1.33
CA PHE A 79 -11.15 -14.17 -2.17
C PHE A 79 -9.69 -14.03 -1.77
N TYR A 80 -8.90 -15.07 -2.02
CA TYR A 80 -7.45 -14.98 -1.90
C TYR A 80 -6.72 -15.66 -3.05
N ALA A 81 -5.58 -15.11 -3.43
CA ALA A 81 -4.60 -15.77 -4.27
C ALA A 81 -3.32 -16.04 -3.47
N ARG A 82 -2.66 -17.17 -3.73
CA ARG A 82 -1.35 -17.43 -3.14
C ARG A 82 -0.32 -16.45 -3.70
N LYS A 83 0.57 -15.98 -2.84
CA LYS A 83 1.66 -15.08 -3.23
C LYS A 83 2.59 -15.78 -4.20
N THR A 84 2.90 -15.07 -5.27
CA THR A 84 4.00 -15.38 -6.18
C THR A 84 4.80 -14.09 -6.41
N PRO A 85 6.07 -14.16 -6.82
CA PRO A 85 6.84 -12.98 -7.18
C PRO A 85 6.14 -12.09 -8.22
N ASP A 86 5.48 -12.73 -9.20
CA ASP A 86 4.76 -12.02 -10.26
C ASP A 86 3.50 -11.31 -9.73
N LEU A 87 2.76 -11.94 -8.81
CA LEU A 87 1.58 -11.32 -8.19
C LEU A 87 1.97 -10.15 -7.28
N ASP A 88 3.06 -10.28 -6.51
CA ASP A 88 3.56 -9.20 -5.64
C ASP A 88 3.99 -7.98 -6.47
N LEU A 89 4.74 -8.22 -7.55
CA LEU A 89 5.12 -7.16 -8.51
C LEU A 89 3.89 -6.51 -9.14
N TRP A 90 2.91 -7.32 -9.57
CA TRP A 90 1.68 -6.80 -10.16
C TRP A 90 0.90 -5.92 -9.18
N ILE A 91 0.80 -6.33 -7.91
CA ILE A 91 0.14 -5.55 -6.85
C ILE A 91 0.86 -4.20 -6.65
N ASP A 92 2.19 -4.21 -6.61
CA ASP A 92 2.98 -2.98 -6.48
C ASP A 92 2.70 -1.99 -7.60
N GLU A 93 2.70 -2.46 -8.84
CA GLU A 93 2.52 -1.61 -10.01
C GLU A 93 1.07 -1.12 -10.15
N ASN A 94 0.09 -2.01 -9.96
CA ASN A 94 -1.31 -1.74 -10.31
C ASN A 94 -2.15 -1.24 -9.14
N ILE A 95 -1.84 -1.64 -7.91
CA ILE A 95 -2.58 -1.21 -6.70
C ILE A 95 -1.90 -0.03 -6.02
N TYR A 96 -0.58 -0.07 -5.90
CA TYR A 96 0.19 0.98 -5.23
C TYR A 96 0.80 2.01 -6.19
N GLY A 97 0.89 1.72 -7.48
CA GLY A 97 1.48 2.63 -8.45
C GLY A 97 2.99 2.77 -8.30
N ILE A 98 3.68 1.74 -7.79
CA ILE A 98 5.13 1.68 -7.67
C ILE A 98 5.69 1.31 -9.05
N THR A 99 5.70 2.30 -9.94
CA THR A 99 6.18 2.16 -11.32
C THR A 99 7.31 3.15 -11.57
N THR A 100 8.24 2.82 -12.47
CA THR A 100 9.37 3.70 -12.82
C THR A 100 8.89 5.09 -13.26
N SER A 101 7.78 5.16 -14.01
CA SER A 101 7.18 6.44 -14.40
C SER A 101 6.73 7.29 -13.21
N ASN A 102 6.01 6.70 -12.25
CA ASN A 102 5.58 7.42 -11.06
C ASN A 102 6.77 7.80 -10.16
N PHE A 103 7.79 6.94 -10.07
CA PHE A 103 9.03 7.27 -9.38
C PHE A 103 9.71 8.47 -10.01
N THR A 104 9.93 8.47 -11.32
CA THR A 104 10.57 9.59 -12.01
C THR A 104 9.80 10.89 -11.80
N LYS A 105 8.46 10.85 -11.87
CA LYS A 105 7.62 12.03 -11.60
C LYS A 105 7.80 12.57 -10.18
N LEU A 106 7.75 11.70 -9.17
CA LEU A 106 7.90 12.10 -7.77
C LEU A 106 9.32 12.60 -7.49
N TYR A 107 10.32 11.90 -8.00
CA TYR A 107 11.73 12.27 -7.88
C TYR A 107 12.01 13.64 -8.51
N SER A 108 11.56 13.88 -9.74
CA SER A 108 11.71 15.18 -10.41
C SER A 108 10.96 16.30 -9.69
N TYR A 109 9.77 16.03 -9.15
CA TYR A 109 9.05 16.99 -8.32
C TYR A 109 9.86 17.37 -7.10
N ILE A 110 10.42 16.40 -6.36
CA ILE A 110 11.24 16.69 -5.18
C ILE A 110 12.48 17.50 -5.56
N LEU A 111 13.16 17.16 -6.66
CA LEU A 111 14.34 17.90 -7.13
C LEU A 111 14.06 19.35 -7.52
N SER A 112 12.84 19.69 -7.93
CA SER A 112 12.45 21.07 -8.22
C SER A 112 12.23 21.95 -7.00
N LEU A 113 12.25 21.39 -5.78
CA LEU A 113 12.09 22.14 -4.54
C LEU A 113 13.45 22.67 -4.06
N ASP A 114 13.48 23.87 -3.50
CA ASP A 114 14.72 24.54 -3.05
C ASP A 114 15.57 23.65 -2.12
N ASN A 115 14.92 22.97 -1.18
CA ASN A 115 15.59 22.09 -0.21
C ASN A 115 15.63 20.61 -0.64
N LYS A 116 15.12 20.29 -1.84
CA LYS A 116 14.99 18.90 -2.34
C LYS A 116 14.25 17.98 -1.37
N GLU A 117 13.30 18.55 -0.63
CA GLU A 117 12.46 17.84 0.32
C GLU A 117 11.10 18.53 0.49
N PHE A 118 10.10 17.77 0.95
CA PHE A 118 8.82 18.32 1.40
C PHE A 118 8.22 17.53 2.56
N GLN A 119 7.35 18.19 3.32
CA GLN A 119 6.58 17.59 4.40
C GLN A 119 5.26 17.00 3.87
N PHE A 120 4.94 15.79 4.31
CA PHE A 120 3.67 15.11 4.04
C PHE A 120 3.15 14.46 5.33
N GLY A 121 2.26 15.17 6.03
CA GLY A 121 1.83 14.78 7.37
C GLY A 121 3.01 14.78 8.34
N LYS A 122 3.33 13.61 8.91
CA LYS A 122 4.47 13.43 9.82
C LYS A 122 5.79 13.06 9.12
N TRP A 123 5.76 12.87 7.80
CA TRP A 123 6.88 12.36 7.03
C TRP A 123 7.59 13.48 6.30
N THR A 124 8.92 13.48 6.32
CA THR A 124 9.73 14.24 5.38
C THR A 124 10.09 13.34 4.21
N ILE A 125 9.77 13.77 2.98
CA ILE A 125 10.10 13.08 1.74
C ILE A 125 11.24 13.85 1.07
N LEU A 126 12.35 13.18 0.79
CA LEU A 126 13.54 13.81 0.22
C LEU A 126 14.29 12.86 -0.72
N THR A 127 15.08 13.43 -1.64
CA THR A 127 16.01 12.65 -2.46
C THR A 127 17.38 12.60 -1.82
N ARG A 128 18.12 11.51 -2.01
CA ARG A 128 19.56 11.47 -1.74
C ARG A 128 20.30 11.13 -3.00
N ASP A 129 20.74 12.16 -3.69
CA ASP A 129 21.74 12.00 -4.72
C ASP A 129 23.07 11.97 -4.00
N HIS A 130 23.72 10.81 -3.96
CA HIS A 130 25.08 10.74 -3.47
C HIS A 130 25.94 11.63 -4.37
N LEU A 131 26.27 12.83 -3.88
CA LEU A 131 27.33 13.70 -4.38
C LEU A 131 28.65 12.92 -4.33
N LYS A 132 28.92 12.16 -5.41
CA LYS A 132 30.22 11.78 -5.99
C LYS A 132 30.01 10.54 -6.89
N ASN A 133 29.78 10.81 -8.18
CA ASN A 133 30.24 9.98 -9.30
C ASN A 133 29.51 8.67 -9.66
N LYS A 134 28.27 8.44 -9.23
CA LYS A 134 27.42 7.40 -9.86
C LYS A 134 26.00 7.91 -10.07
N GLU A 135 25.68 8.30 -11.30
CA GLU A 135 24.32 8.65 -11.76
C GLU A 135 23.31 7.48 -11.61
N GLU A 136 23.78 6.30 -11.22
CA GLU A 136 23.05 5.04 -11.33
C GLU A 136 22.02 4.80 -10.20
N ASN A 137 22.15 5.44 -9.03
CA ASN A 137 21.29 5.14 -7.88
C ASN A 137 20.44 6.35 -7.46
N LYS A 138 19.28 6.51 -8.11
CA LYS A 138 18.27 7.51 -7.71
C LYS A 138 17.45 6.95 -6.55
N GLU A 139 17.38 7.70 -5.45
CA GLU A 139 16.66 7.31 -4.23
C GLU A 139 15.64 8.37 -3.79
N ILE A 140 14.46 7.89 -3.37
CA ILE A 140 13.48 8.66 -2.60
C ILE A 140 13.43 8.07 -1.19
N ARG A 141 13.58 8.91 -0.18
CA ARG A 141 13.60 8.51 1.22
C ARG A 141 12.41 9.08 1.98
N ILE A 142 11.87 8.25 2.87
CA ILE A 142 10.81 8.61 3.80
C ILE A 142 11.44 8.66 5.19
N THR A 143 11.39 9.83 5.83
CA THR A 143 12.04 10.05 7.12
C THR A 143 11.09 10.65 8.17
N VAL A 144 11.38 10.41 9.44
CA VAL A 144 10.74 11.07 10.60
C VAL A 144 11.83 11.50 11.54
N LYS A 145 11.84 12.78 11.96
CA LYS A 145 12.85 13.32 12.88
C LYS A 145 14.28 12.94 12.46
N ARG A 146 14.58 13.01 11.15
CA ARG A 146 15.87 12.68 10.50
C ARG A 146 16.23 11.19 10.40
N TYR A 147 15.44 10.27 10.95
CA TYR A 147 15.67 8.83 10.76
C TYR A 147 15.03 8.36 9.47
N THR A 148 15.78 7.62 8.64
CA THR A 148 15.25 7.01 7.41
C THR A 148 14.47 5.75 7.78
N TYR A 149 13.17 5.77 7.47
CA TYR A 149 12.25 4.68 7.73
C TYR A 149 11.98 3.85 6.50
N PHE A 150 12.13 4.41 5.29
CA PHE A 150 11.89 3.68 4.06
C PHE A 150 12.65 4.30 2.90
N ILE A 151 13.07 3.45 1.96
CA ILE A 151 13.78 3.87 0.75
C ILE A 151 13.09 3.22 -0.45
N PHE A 152 12.86 4.02 -1.49
CA PHE A 152 12.61 3.56 -2.84
C PHE A 152 13.81 3.94 -3.69
N GLN A 153 14.33 3.00 -4.48
CA GLN A 153 15.46 3.22 -5.36
C GLN A 153 15.22 2.60 -6.74
N ILE A 154 15.71 3.25 -7.78
CA ILE A 154 15.76 2.64 -9.12
C ILE A 154 17.02 1.76 -9.19
N SER A 155 16.84 0.52 -9.64
CA SER A 155 17.93 -0.41 -9.98
C SER A 155 17.62 -1.03 -11.35
N GLY A 156 18.33 -0.54 -12.39
CA GLY A 156 18.02 -0.87 -13.77
C GLY A 156 16.61 -0.40 -14.17
N SER A 157 15.77 -1.32 -14.66
CA SER A 157 14.37 -1.04 -15.02
C SER A 157 13.37 -1.22 -13.88
N LYS A 158 13.81 -1.68 -12.70
CA LYS A 158 12.95 -2.04 -11.57
C LYS A 158 13.10 -1.05 -10.42
N ILE A 159 12.02 -0.89 -9.64
CA ILE A 159 12.07 -0.19 -8.36
C ILE A 159 12.34 -1.24 -7.28
N GLN A 160 13.42 -1.03 -6.53
CA GLN A 160 13.66 -1.71 -5.28
C GLN A 160 13.22 -0.82 -4.14
N TYR A 161 12.68 -1.41 -3.09
CA TYR A 161 12.30 -0.65 -1.93
C TYR A 161 12.43 -1.50 -0.67
N GLY A 162 12.58 -0.83 0.46
CA GLY A 162 12.62 -1.51 1.74
C GLY A 162 13.01 -0.62 2.90
N SER A 163 13.02 -1.24 4.07
CA SER A 163 13.54 -0.65 5.29
C SER A 163 14.20 -1.68 6.19
N LEU A 164 15.01 -1.21 7.14
CA LEU A 164 15.52 -2.06 8.22
C LEU A 164 14.37 -2.60 9.11
N SER A 165 13.24 -1.88 9.20
CA SER A 165 12.09 -2.32 10.00
C SER A 165 11.27 -3.40 9.29
N MET A 166 11.16 -3.38 7.96
CA MET A 166 10.48 -4.40 7.16
C MET A 166 11.09 -5.80 7.33
N LYS A 167 12.40 -5.88 7.60
CA LYS A 167 13.05 -7.16 7.92
C LYS A 167 12.53 -7.78 9.22
N ARG A 168 11.97 -6.96 10.12
CA ARG A 168 11.46 -7.37 11.43
C ARG A 168 9.93 -7.51 11.44
N ASP A 169 9.23 -6.63 10.74
CA ASP A 169 7.78 -6.68 10.57
C ASP A 169 7.38 -6.38 9.11
N PRO A 170 6.99 -7.39 8.32
CA PRO A 170 6.54 -7.20 6.94
C PRO A 170 5.32 -6.27 6.78
N GLN A 171 4.48 -6.14 7.82
CA GLN A 171 3.28 -5.28 7.78
C GLN A 171 3.63 -3.79 7.69
N ASP A 172 4.79 -3.39 8.23
CA ASP A 172 5.30 -2.02 8.07
C ASP A 172 5.45 -1.65 6.58
N GLY A 173 5.83 -2.61 5.74
CA GLY A 173 6.00 -2.39 4.29
C GLY A 173 4.72 -1.92 3.60
N ILE A 174 3.57 -2.48 3.98
CA ILE A 174 2.26 -2.12 3.40
C ILE A 174 1.95 -0.65 3.70
N GLY A 175 2.26 -0.16 4.90
CA GLY A 175 2.07 1.23 5.28
C GLY A 175 2.82 2.20 4.35
N TYR A 176 4.07 1.88 4.00
CA TYR A 176 4.87 2.70 3.10
C TYR A 176 4.44 2.59 1.63
N LYS A 177 3.93 1.42 1.18
CA LYS A 177 3.32 1.27 -0.14
C LYS A 177 2.04 2.12 -0.29
N LYS A 178 1.21 2.20 0.77
CA LYS A 178 0.04 3.10 0.82
C LYS A 178 0.46 4.57 0.77
N LEU A 179 1.44 4.95 1.58
CA LEU A 179 2.02 6.30 1.57
C LEU A 179 2.55 6.67 0.18
N TRP A 180 3.27 5.76 -0.49
CA TRP A 180 3.72 5.98 -1.87
C TRP A 180 2.58 6.36 -2.81
N ARG A 181 1.47 5.60 -2.78
CA ARG A 181 0.28 5.88 -3.59
C ARG A 181 -0.29 7.28 -3.31
N GLU A 182 -0.34 7.68 -2.04
CA GLU A 182 -0.79 9.01 -1.63
C GLU A 182 0.14 10.11 -2.18
N LEU A 183 1.46 9.93 -2.09
CA LEU A 183 2.45 10.87 -2.63
C LEU A 183 2.31 11.03 -4.15
N VAL A 184 2.14 9.93 -4.88
CA VAL A 184 1.92 9.95 -6.33
C VAL A 184 0.62 10.67 -6.70
N SER A 185 -0.44 10.47 -5.92
CA SER A 185 -1.71 11.18 -6.13
C SER A 185 -1.56 12.68 -5.88
N HIS A 186 -0.89 13.05 -4.79
CA HIS A 186 -0.64 14.44 -4.39
C HIS A 186 0.10 15.24 -5.47
N ILE A 187 1.16 14.68 -6.06
CA ILE A 187 1.90 15.38 -7.12
C ILE A 187 1.15 15.48 -8.45
N ARG A 188 0.16 14.61 -8.70
CA ARG A 188 -0.69 14.69 -9.89
C ARG A 188 -1.67 15.86 -9.81
N GLN A 189 -2.15 16.18 -8.61
CA GLN A 189 -3.08 17.28 -8.37
C GLN A 189 -2.41 18.67 -8.36
N LYS A 190 -1.08 18.71 -8.23
CA LYS A 190 -0.29 19.95 -8.17
C LYS A 190 0.26 20.41 -9.53
N ARG A 191 -0.01 19.68 -10.60
CA ARG A 191 0.28 20.07 -11.98
C ARG A 191 -0.99 20.58 -12.63
#